data_AF-A0AAU2FD65-F1
#
_entry.id   AF-A0AAU2FD65-F1
#
_cell.length_a   1.000
_cell.length_b   1.000
_cell.length_c   1.000
_cell.angle_alpha   90.00
_cell.angle_beta   90.00
_cell.angle_gamma   90.00
#
_symmetry.space_group_name_H-M   'P 1'
#
loop_
_entity.id
_entity.type
_entity.pdbx_description
1 polymer ?
#
loop_
_entity_poly.entity_id
_entity_poly.type
_entity_poly.pdbx_seq_one_letter_code
_entity_poly.pdbx_strand_id
1 'polypeptide(L)'
;MSWLEELDRREAAAREEIAELWDRIGELSRCLAEREGVLSRLEITRETMTEILSGDGTVTAAGAEADAGGAGVEEYRSPAGSPVGVRLVPQWTPGLGIEVLPGSYRDIVEVPQDAVHPMRAHHLRAALGLSTDKSKV
;
A
#
# COMPACT_ATOMS: atom_id res chain seq x y z
N MET A 1 28.85 59.39 27.28
CA MET A 1 28.46 58.69 26.04
C MET A 1 28.39 59.74 24.94
N SER A 2 29.23 59.60 23.93
CA SER A 2 29.21 60.46 22.73
C SER A 2 28.03 60.09 21.83
N TRP A 3 27.53 61.03 21.03
CA TRP A 3 26.44 60.78 20.07
C TRP A 3 26.80 59.73 19.00
N LEU A 4 28.09 59.62 18.65
CA LEU A 4 28.57 58.59 17.73
C LEU A 4 28.51 57.18 18.34
N GLU A 5 28.96 57.01 19.58
CA GLU A 5 28.88 55.73 20.30
C GLU A 5 27.42 55.25 20.47
N GLU A 6 26.50 56.22 20.63
CA GLU A 6 25.08 55.97 20.70
C GLU A 6 24.50 55.49 19.36
N LEU A 7 24.96 56.06 18.25
CA LEU A 7 24.56 55.67 16.90
C LEU A 7 25.11 54.29 16.54
N ASP A 8 26.39 54.02 16.82
CA ASP A 8 27.02 52.72 16.59
C ASP A 8 26.30 51.60 17.33
N ARG A 9 25.88 51.84 18.58
CA ARG A 9 25.12 50.86 19.36
C ARG A 9 23.74 50.58 18.78
N ARG A 10 23.04 51.62 18.31
CA ARG A 10 21.73 51.43 17.64
C ARG A 10 21.90 50.68 16.33
N GLU A 11 22.94 50.99 15.57
CA GLU A 11 23.22 50.30 14.32
C GLU A 11 23.57 48.82 14.55
N ALA A 12 24.37 48.52 15.59
CA ALA A 12 24.67 47.15 15.98
C ALA A 12 23.41 46.38 16.40
N ALA A 13 22.56 46.98 17.25
CA ALA A 13 21.29 46.38 17.65
C ALA A 13 20.36 46.11 16.45
N ALA A 14 20.24 47.07 15.53
CA ALA A 14 19.43 46.89 14.32
C ALA A 14 19.97 45.75 13.42
N ARG A 15 21.29 45.61 13.29
CA ARG A 15 21.89 44.49 12.54
C ARG A 15 21.64 43.14 13.19
N GLU A 16 21.68 43.07 14.51
CA GLU A 16 21.39 41.86 15.27
C GLU A 16 19.92 41.46 15.12
N GLU A 17 18.99 42.41 15.26
CA GLU A 17 17.55 42.18 15.00
C GLU A 17 17.29 41.68 13.57
N ILE A 18 17.96 42.27 12.57
CA ILE A 18 17.86 41.83 11.18
C ILE A 18 18.38 40.39 11.01
N ALA A 19 19.50 40.05 11.64
CA ALA A 19 20.05 38.70 11.57
C ALA A 19 19.10 37.66 12.19
N GLU A 20 18.53 37.97 13.37
CA GLU A 20 17.52 37.12 14.02
C GLU A 20 16.28 36.92 13.14
N LEU A 21 15.80 37.99 12.49
CA LEU A 21 14.67 37.91 11.57
C LEU A 21 14.98 37.00 10.38
N TRP A 22 16.19 37.07 9.81
CA TRP A 22 16.60 36.19 8.72
C TRP A 22 16.68 34.73 9.13
N ASP A 23 17.22 34.45 10.31
CA ASP A 23 17.24 33.09 10.88
C ASP A 23 15.82 32.56 11.07
N ARG A 24 14.92 33.41 11.60
CA ARG A 24 13.52 33.02 11.80
C ARG A 24 12.78 32.79 10.49
N ILE A 25 13.03 33.61 9.46
CA ILE A 25 12.50 33.40 8.12
C ILE A 25 12.98 32.04 7.58
N GLY A 26 14.28 31.74 7.71
CA GLY A 26 14.83 30.45 7.28
C GLY A 26 14.17 29.26 7.97
N GLU A 27 13.96 29.34 9.28
CA GLU A 27 13.28 28.30 10.05
C GLU A 27 11.82 28.12 9.60
N LEU A 28 11.08 29.22 9.43
CA LEU A 28 9.69 29.20 8.99
C LEU A 28 9.55 28.67 7.56
N SER A 29 10.44 29.08 6.65
CA SER A 29 10.47 28.57 5.28
C SER A 29 10.71 27.07 5.24
N ARG A 30 11.61 26.54 6.09
CA ARG A 30 11.84 25.09 6.19
C ARG A 30 10.61 24.35 6.72
N CYS A 31 9.97 24.88 7.76
CA CYS A 31 8.74 24.31 8.32
C CYS A 31 7.61 24.30 7.27
N LEU A 32 7.47 25.38 6.51
CA LEU A 32 6.49 25.50 5.43
C LEU A 32 6.76 24.46 4.33
N ALA A 33 7.99 24.31 3.86
CA ALA A 33 8.35 23.32 2.85
C ALA A 33 8.06 21.87 3.31
N GLU A 34 8.27 21.56 4.58
CA GLU A 34 7.91 20.25 5.14
C GLU A 34 6.39 20.00 5.07
N ARG A 35 5.58 21.01 5.42
CA ARG A 35 4.11 20.91 5.37
C ARG A 35 3.58 20.82 3.95
N GLU A 36 4.15 21.58 3.02
CA GLU A 36 3.83 21.47 1.60
C GLU A 36 4.17 20.08 1.05
N GLY A 37 5.29 19.48 1.47
CA GLY A 37 5.64 18.10 1.12
C GLY A 37 4.62 17.08 1.63
N VAL A 38 4.13 17.24 2.86
CA VAL A 38 3.05 16.39 3.41
C VAL A 38 1.76 16.57 2.62
N LEU A 39 1.39 17.81 2.28
CA LEU A 39 0.18 18.09 1.49
C LEU A 39 0.27 17.45 0.10
N SER A 40 1.38 17.66 -0.61
CA SER A 40 1.62 17.08 -1.93
C SER A 40 1.48 15.55 -1.91
N ARG A 41 2.03 14.88 -0.90
CA ARG A 41 1.89 13.43 -0.75
C ARG A 41 0.43 13.00 -0.55
N LEU A 42 -0.34 13.76 0.21
CA LEU A 42 -1.77 13.47 0.41
C LEU A 42 -2.58 13.72 -0.85
N GLU A 43 -2.23 14.73 -1.65
CA GLU A 43 -2.86 15.00 -2.94
C GLU A 43 -2.60 13.87 -3.93
N ILE A 44 -1.35 13.42 -4.06
CA ILE A 44 -1.01 12.23 -4.86
C ILE A 44 -1.81 11.02 -4.39
N THR A 45 -1.88 10.79 -3.07
CA THR A 45 -2.64 9.65 -2.53
C THR A 45 -4.13 9.76 -2.86
N ARG A 46 -4.70 10.97 -2.80
CA ARG A 46 -6.10 11.21 -3.17
C ARG A 46 -6.33 10.98 -4.66
N GLU A 47 -5.43 11.43 -5.51
CA GLU A 47 -5.48 11.20 -6.96
C GLU A 47 -5.45 9.70 -7.26
N THR A 48 -4.47 8.96 -6.72
CA THR A 48 -4.37 7.50 -6.87
C THR A 48 -5.61 6.78 -6.36
N MET A 49 -6.16 7.19 -5.22
CA MET A 49 -7.42 6.61 -4.72
C MET A 49 -8.59 6.91 -5.68
N THR A 50 -8.65 8.10 -6.25
CA THR A 50 -9.70 8.50 -7.20
C THR A 50 -9.61 7.68 -8.49
N GLU A 51 -8.41 7.43 -9.01
CA GLU A 51 -8.16 6.58 -10.18
C GLU A 51 -8.61 5.13 -9.94
N ILE A 52 -8.20 4.53 -8.80
CA ILE A 52 -8.58 3.17 -8.41
C ILE A 52 -10.10 3.05 -8.27
N LEU A 53 -10.75 4.03 -7.61
CA LEU A 53 -12.19 3.99 -7.34
C LEU A 53 -13.05 4.32 -8.58
N SER A 54 -12.55 5.16 -9.49
CA SER A 54 -13.27 5.51 -10.74
C SER A 54 -13.19 4.39 -11.79
N GLY A 55 -12.36 3.37 -11.57
CA GLY A 55 -12.21 2.24 -12.47
C GLY A 55 -11.38 2.52 -13.72
N ASP A 56 -10.65 3.65 -13.74
CA ASP A 56 -9.67 4.03 -14.78
C ASP A 56 -8.28 3.42 -14.52
N GLY A 57 -8.13 2.68 -13.41
CA GLY A 57 -6.90 2.01 -13.01
C GLY A 57 -6.49 0.87 -13.94
N THR A 58 -6.05 1.19 -15.16
CA THR A 58 -4.94 0.45 -15.77
C THR A 58 -3.67 0.96 -15.11
N VAL A 59 -3.31 0.35 -13.97
CA VAL A 59 -1.93 0.44 -13.46
C VAL A 59 -1.08 -0.26 -14.50
N THR A 60 -0.67 0.48 -15.52
CA THR A 60 0.33 0.05 -16.48
C THR A 60 1.63 -0.01 -15.71
N ALA A 61 1.89 -1.20 -15.15
CA ALA A 61 3.24 -1.62 -14.82
C ALA A 61 4.02 -1.62 -16.14
N ALA A 62 4.57 -0.46 -16.50
CA ALA A 62 5.48 -0.30 -17.62
C ALA A 62 6.73 -1.13 -17.32
N GLY A 63 6.76 -2.36 -17.84
CA GLY A 63 7.92 -3.24 -17.72
C GLY A 63 7.61 -4.73 -17.83
N ALA A 64 7.10 -5.17 -18.98
CA ALA A 64 7.39 -6.48 -19.57
C ALA A 64 6.69 -6.60 -20.93
N GLU A 65 7.39 -6.23 -22.00
CA GLU A 65 7.10 -6.79 -23.31
C GLU A 65 7.45 -8.28 -23.28
N ALA A 66 6.45 -9.16 -23.39
CA ALA A 66 6.56 -10.46 -24.05
C ALA A 66 5.21 -11.19 -24.08
N ASP A 67 4.64 -11.21 -25.28
CA ASP A 67 4.09 -12.40 -25.96
C ASP A 67 2.68 -12.94 -25.64
N ALA A 68 2.05 -13.36 -26.74
CA ALA A 68 0.95 -14.31 -26.90
C ALA A 68 -0.49 -13.94 -26.47
N GLY A 69 -1.22 -13.37 -27.43
CA GLY A 69 -2.41 -14.00 -28.02
C GLY A 69 -3.56 -14.50 -27.13
N GLY A 70 -4.70 -13.82 -27.24
CA GLY A 70 -6.00 -14.49 -27.47
C GLY A 70 -7.00 -14.56 -26.31
N ALA A 71 -8.26 -14.32 -26.70
CA ALA A 71 -9.52 -14.62 -26.02
C ALA A 71 -9.96 -13.64 -24.91
N GLY A 72 -11.00 -12.85 -25.25
CA GLY A 72 -11.72 -12.02 -24.30
C GLY A 72 -12.42 -12.85 -23.23
N VAL A 73 -12.49 -12.27 -22.03
CA VAL A 73 -13.41 -12.68 -20.98
C VAL A 73 -13.95 -11.41 -20.34
N GLU A 74 -15.27 -11.25 -20.43
CA GLU A 74 -16.00 -10.22 -19.72
C GLU A 74 -15.89 -10.41 -18.20
N GLU A 75 -15.61 -9.30 -17.54
CA GLU A 75 -16.22 -8.79 -16.30
C GLU A 75 -16.54 -9.76 -15.16
N TYR A 76 -15.85 -9.59 -14.03
CA TYR A 76 -16.51 -9.52 -12.72
C TYR A 76 -15.88 -8.39 -11.89
N ARG A 77 -16.31 -7.17 -12.15
CA ARG A 77 -16.12 -6.02 -11.24
C ARG A 77 -17.17 -6.12 -10.15
N SER A 78 -16.80 -6.56 -8.94
CA SER A 78 -17.69 -6.45 -7.78
C SER A 78 -17.77 -4.98 -7.34
N PRO A 79 -18.97 -4.40 -7.12
CA PRO A 79 -19.11 -3.05 -6.59
C PRO A 79 -19.00 -3.07 -5.05
N ALA A 80 -18.35 -2.03 -4.53
CA ALA A 80 -18.41 -1.51 -3.16
C ALA A 80 -18.97 -2.42 -2.04
N GLY A 81 -18.07 -2.91 -1.19
CA GLY A 81 -18.36 -3.48 0.12
C GLY A 81 -17.12 -3.44 1.01
N SER A 82 -17.32 -3.16 2.30
CA SER A 82 -16.37 -3.20 3.44
C SER A 82 -15.12 -4.10 3.24
N PRO A 83 -13.90 -3.73 3.74
CA PRO A 83 -12.68 -4.52 3.55
C PRO A 83 -12.63 -5.76 4.47
N VAL A 84 -13.73 -6.51 4.55
CA VAL A 84 -13.80 -7.80 5.22
C VAL A 84 -14.01 -8.85 4.15
N GLY A 85 -12.91 -9.50 3.78
CA GLY A 85 -12.90 -10.65 2.87
C GLY A 85 -12.37 -10.32 1.49
N VAL A 86 -11.05 -10.14 1.37
CA VAL A 86 -10.38 -10.32 0.06
C VAL A 86 -10.68 -11.75 -0.37
N ARG A 87 -11.44 -11.93 -1.46
CA ARG A 87 -11.75 -13.25 -1.98
C ARG A 87 -10.49 -13.82 -2.62
N LEU A 88 -9.71 -14.57 -1.84
CA LEU A 88 -8.42 -15.16 -2.25
C LEU A 88 -8.57 -16.21 -3.36
N VAL A 89 -9.78 -16.73 -3.56
CA VAL A 89 -10.07 -17.77 -4.54
C VAL A 89 -10.88 -17.18 -5.70
N PRO A 90 -10.42 -17.32 -6.96
CA PRO A 90 -11.18 -16.97 -8.17
C PRO A 90 -12.54 -17.67 -8.24
N GLN A 91 -13.49 -17.14 -9.03
CA GLN A 91 -14.73 -17.89 -9.30
C GLN A 91 -14.40 -19.14 -10.10
N TRP A 92 -14.97 -20.28 -9.72
CA TRP A 92 -14.76 -21.53 -10.44
C TRP A 92 -15.44 -21.49 -11.81
N THR A 93 -14.70 -21.83 -12.86
CA THR A 93 -15.20 -22.02 -14.22
C THR A 93 -14.70 -23.35 -14.77
N PRO A 94 -15.43 -23.99 -15.70
CA PRO A 94 -14.94 -25.18 -16.39
C PRO A 94 -13.60 -24.88 -17.09
N GLY A 95 -12.57 -25.67 -16.83
CA GLY A 95 -11.20 -25.45 -17.35
C GLY A 95 -10.24 -24.78 -16.37
N LEU A 96 -10.73 -24.34 -15.19
CA LEU A 96 -9.90 -23.78 -14.14
C LEU A 96 -9.14 -24.88 -13.37
N GLY A 97 -7.81 -24.88 -13.45
CA GLY A 97 -6.93 -25.82 -12.74
C GLY A 97 -6.58 -25.36 -11.32
N ILE A 98 -5.92 -26.23 -10.56
CA ILE A 98 -5.41 -25.89 -9.21
C ILE A 98 -4.33 -24.78 -9.24
N GLU A 99 -3.71 -24.57 -10.40
CA GLU A 99 -2.62 -23.60 -10.62
C GLU A 99 -3.01 -22.12 -10.50
N VAL A 100 -4.29 -21.81 -10.33
CA VAL A 100 -4.75 -20.43 -10.04
C VAL A 100 -5.07 -20.20 -8.57
N LEU A 101 -5.03 -21.25 -7.74
CA LEU A 101 -5.22 -21.11 -6.29
C LEU A 101 -3.97 -20.50 -5.65
N PRO A 102 -4.10 -19.75 -4.53
CA PRO A 102 -2.96 -19.41 -3.69
C PRO A 102 -2.24 -20.67 -3.19
N GLY A 103 -0.91 -20.62 -2.99
CA GLY A 103 -0.10 -21.79 -2.63
C GLY A 103 -0.66 -22.60 -1.45
N SER A 104 -1.02 -21.93 -0.36
CA SER A 104 -1.65 -22.58 0.81
C SER A 104 -2.93 -23.37 0.49
N TYR A 105 -3.71 -22.96 -0.52
CA TYR A 105 -4.88 -23.69 -0.98
C TYR A 105 -4.51 -24.86 -1.90
N ARG A 106 -3.43 -24.75 -2.70
CA ARG A 106 -2.90 -25.88 -3.49
C ARG A 106 -2.42 -26.99 -2.57
N ASP A 107 -1.64 -26.65 -1.55
CA ASP A 107 -1.13 -27.61 -0.56
C ASP A 107 -2.28 -28.42 0.07
N ILE A 108 -3.40 -27.76 0.39
CA ILE A 108 -4.60 -28.41 0.96
C ILE A 108 -5.27 -29.37 -0.04
N VAL A 109 -5.30 -29.02 -1.33
CA VAL A 109 -6.00 -29.79 -2.37
C VAL A 109 -5.14 -30.95 -2.90
N GLU A 110 -3.82 -30.84 -2.88
CA GLU A 110 -2.89 -31.90 -3.30
C GLU A 110 -2.98 -33.13 -2.35
N VAL A 111 -3.01 -32.90 -1.04
CA VAL A 111 -3.08 -33.96 -0.02
C VAL A 111 -4.21 -34.99 -0.26
N PRO A 112 -5.48 -34.60 -0.48
CA PRO A 112 -6.55 -35.55 -0.75
C PRO A 112 -6.53 -36.11 -2.18
N GLN A 113 -5.87 -35.46 -3.15
CA GLN A 113 -5.72 -36.02 -4.50
C GLN A 113 -4.82 -37.26 -4.50
N ASP A 114 -3.79 -37.27 -3.65
CA ASP A 114 -2.88 -38.40 -3.48
C ASP A 114 -3.45 -39.52 -2.58
N ALA A 115 -4.63 -39.31 -1.99
CA ALA A 115 -5.21 -40.24 -1.03
C ALA A 115 -5.98 -41.38 -1.71
N VAL A 116 -5.61 -42.62 -1.38
CA VAL A 116 -6.28 -43.85 -1.86
C VAL A 116 -7.70 -44.02 -1.26
N HIS A 117 -7.98 -43.37 -0.13
CA HIS A 117 -9.24 -43.49 0.61
C HIS A 117 -9.75 -42.12 1.09
N PRO A 118 -11.08 -41.98 1.31
CA PRO A 118 -11.66 -40.76 1.85
C PRO A 118 -10.98 -40.33 3.16
N MET A 119 -10.47 -39.10 3.18
CA MET A 119 -9.77 -38.56 4.35
C MET A 119 -10.73 -37.78 5.26
N ARG A 120 -10.55 -37.95 6.57
CA ARG A 120 -11.19 -37.10 7.59
C ARG A 120 -10.39 -35.81 7.74
N ALA A 121 -11.05 -34.71 8.09
CA ALA A 121 -10.40 -33.40 8.30
C ALA A 121 -9.23 -33.44 9.29
N HIS A 122 -9.31 -34.28 10.32
CA HIS A 122 -8.21 -34.50 11.27
C HIS A 122 -6.95 -35.07 10.59
N HIS A 123 -7.11 -36.04 9.67
CA HIS A 123 -5.99 -36.62 8.93
C HIS A 123 -5.40 -35.64 7.92
N LEU A 124 -6.24 -34.79 7.31
CA LEU A 124 -5.76 -33.73 6.42
C LEU A 124 -4.92 -32.70 7.18
N ARG A 125 -5.35 -32.29 8.38
CA ARG A 125 -4.59 -31.37 9.25
C ARG A 125 -3.22 -31.96 9.63
N ALA A 126 -3.19 -33.25 9.98
CA ALA A 126 -1.96 -33.97 10.26
C ALA A 126 -1.04 -34.08 9.04
N ALA A 127 -1.58 -34.37 7.85
CA ALA A 127 -0.81 -34.45 6.61
C ALA A 127 -0.19 -33.11 6.21
N LEU A 128 -0.86 -32.00 6.50
CA LEU A 128 -0.36 -30.64 6.28
C LEU A 128 0.63 -30.14 7.36
N GLY A 129 0.99 -30.98 8.33
CA GLY A 129 1.89 -30.59 9.43
C GLY A 129 1.30 -29.53 10.38
N LEU A 130 -0.02 -29.32 10.34
CA LEU A 130 -0.72 -28.38 11.21
C LEU A 130 -0.99 -29.04 12.56
N SER A 131 -0.86 -28.29 13.66
CA SER A 131 -1.21 -28.78 15.02
C SER A 131 -2.59 -29.40 15.00
N THR A 132 -2.82 -30.56 15.62
CA THR A 132 -4.16 -31.19 15.70
C THR A 132 -4.92 -30.80 16.96
N ASP A 133 -4.36 -29.92 17.79
CA ASP A 133 -4.96 -29.50 19.04
C ASP A 133 -6.27 -28.75 18.81
N LYS A 134 -7.18 -28.92 19.78
CA LYS A 134 -8.47 -28.22 19.79
C LYS A 134 -8.25 -26.77 20.20
N SER A 135 -8.30 -25.85 19.24
CA SER A 135 -8.37 -24.42 19.51
C SER A 135 -9.85 -24.01 19.72
N LYS A 136 -10.24 -23.79 20.98
CA LYS A 136 -11.41 -22.96 21.29
C LYS A 136 -10.90 -21.58 21.67
N VAL A 137 -11.41 -20.55 20.99
CA VAL A 137 -11.43 -19.17 21.50
C VAL A 137 -12.80 -18.97 22.13
#